data_AF-A0A9E5YVC8-F1
#
_entry.id   AF-A0A9E5YVC8-F1
#
_cell.length_a   1.000
_cell.length_b   1.000
_cell.length_c   1.000
_cell.angle_alpha   90.00
_cell.angle_beta   90.00
_cell.angle_gamma   90.00
#
_symmetry.space_group_name_H-M   'P 1'
#
loop_
_entity.id
_entity.type
_entity.pdbx_description
1 polymer ?
#
loop_
_entity_poly.entity_id
_entity_poly.type
_entity_poly.pdbx_seq_one_letter_code
_entity_poly.pdbx_strand_id
1 'polypeptide(L)'
;MAETTTTAKVEVKKPAAPAAAKVGGSQTNDRRGGGGQRRDSKRRSSRRPEREPREFEQRILDLARVTRVTTGGKRMRFRVALVIGDKKGRVGFGVAKGTDVQLAIQKSFHQAQRNLVTLDLVEGTFPHRQEGQFGAANVIIMPAPKGTGLKSGGAMRVILDLAGVSDVVTKILGSKNKINVAKATFDALSQMVIPEGTLTDSESNAKKRQAKRTQDAKKVVKSSAKPEAKKPAVKKPEAKKSAEKPATDVKKA
;
A
#
# COMPACT_ATOMS: atom_id res chain seq x y z
N MET A 1 -68.36 -12.20 -0.33
CA MET A 1 -68.15 -10.81 0.11
C MET A 1 -66.68 -10.52 -0.06
N ALA A 2 -66.35 -9.59 -0.95
CA ALA A 2 -64.99 -9.28 -1.37
C ALA A 2 -64.36 -8.30 -0.38
N GLU A 3 -63.21 -8.65 0.19
CA GLU A 3 -62.42 -7.72 1.00
C GLU A 3 -61.18 -7.31 0.21
N THR A 4 -61.23 -6.07 -0.26
CA THR A 4 -60.19 -5.37 -0.99
C THR A 4 -59.15 -4.81 -0.02
N THR A 5 -57.95 -5.38 -0.01
CA THR A 5 -56.82 -4.83 0.74
C THR A 5 -56.27 -3.61 -0.01
N THR A 6 -56.60 -2.41 0.49
CA THR A 6 -56.11 -1.14 -0.04
C THR A 6 -54.64 -0.91 0.35
N THR A 7 -53.77 -0.82 -0.64
CA THR A 7 -52.34 -0.49 -0.52
C THR A 7 -52.17 1.02 -0.29
N ALA A 8 -51.86 1.45 0.94
CA ALA A 8 -51.49 2.82 1.26
C ALA A 8 -49.99 3.06 1.00
N LYS A 9 -49.67 3.80 -0.07
CA LYS A 9 -48.34 4.39 -0.29
C LYS A 9 -48.09 5.50 0.73
N VAL A 10 -47.09 5.32 1.59
CA VAL A 10 -46.55 6.40 2.44
C VAL A 10 -45.39 7.06 1.69
N GLU A 11 -45.64 8.22 1.10
CA GLU A 11 -44.61 9.09 0.53
C GLU A 11 -43.83 9.79 1.66
N VAL A 12 -42.53 9.51 1.72
CA VAL A 12 -41.61 10.17 2.65
C VAL A 12 -41.18 11.52 2.04
N LYS A 13 -41.78 12.59 2.56
CA LYS A 13 -41.42 13.99 2.28
C LYS A 13 -40.01 14.29 2.82
N LYS A 14 -39.07 14.63 1.92
CA LYS A 14 -37.72 15.13 2.28
C LYS A 14 -37.84 16.44 3.09
N PRO A 15 -37.12 16.60 4.22
CA PRO A 15 -37.05 17.89 4.89
C PRO A 15 -36.12 18.85 4.12
N ALA A 16 -36.61 20.06 3.89
CA ALA A 16 -35.89 21.17 3.29
C ALA A 16 -34.83 21.73 4.26
N ALA A 17 -33.67 22.12 3.72
CA ALA A 17 -32.61 22.78 4.46
C ALA A 17 -33.04 24.19 4.92
N PRO A 18 -32.63 24.66 6.12
CA PRO A 18 -32.96 26.00 6.56
C PRO A 18 -32.16 27.06 5.78
N ALA A 19 -32.86 28.06 5.26
CA ALA A 19 -32.31 29.23 4.60
C ALA A 19 -31.54 30.10 5.61
N ALA A 20 -30.31 30.48 5.27
CA ALA A 20 -29.51 31.42 6.02
C ALA A 20 -30.13 32.83 5.95
N ALA A 21 -30.49 33.38 7.11
CA ALA A 21 -30.95 34.75 7.25
C ALA A 21 -29.78 35.72 6.94
N LYS A 22 -29.97 36.58 5.93
CA LYS A 22 -29.13 37.74 5.69
C LYS A 22 -29.59 38.87 6.62
N VAL A 23 -28.78 39.19 7.63
CA VAL A 23 -28.91 40.44 8.38
C VAL A 23 -28.30 41.55 7.53
N GLY A 24 -29.14 42.48 7.08
CA GLY A 24 -28.73 43.67 6.34
C GLY A 24 -28.14 44.71 7.29
N GLY A 25 -26.89 45.10 7.07
CA GLY A 25 -26.31 46.30 7.67
C GLY A 25 -26.57 47.51 6.78
N SER A 26 -27.26 48.52 7.32
CA SER A 26 -27.38 49.84 6.72
C SER A 26 -26.17 50.70 7.08
N GLN A 27 -25.73 51.47 6.08
CA GLN A 27 -24.54 52.31 6.05
C GLN A 27 -24.76 53.60 6.87
N THR A 28 -23.71 54.10 7.53
CA THR A 28 -23.41 55.54 7.57
C THR A 28 -21.90 55.77 7.61
N ASN A 29 -21.44 56.61 6.68
CA ASN A 29 -20.09 57.13 6.52
C ASN A 29 -19.75 58.13 7.63
N ASP A 30 -18.48 58.25 8.05
CA ASP A 30 -17.55 59.27 7.53
C ASP A 30 -16.29 59.47 8.40
N ARG A 31 -15.14 59.54 7.71
CA ARG A 31 -13.93 60.35 7.97
C ARG A 31 -13.03 60.02 9.19
N ARG A 32 -11.81 59.56 8.91
CA ARG A 32 -10.56 60.36 8.93
C ARG A 32 -9.31 59.46 8.89
N GLY A 33 -8.47 59.71 7.88
CA GLY A 33 -7.01 59.73 8.07
C GLY A 33 -6.20 58.48 7.69
N GLY A 34 -5.21 58.69 6.83
CA GLY A 34 -3.93 57.97 6.90
C GLY A 34 -3.64 57.02 5.75
N GLY A 35 -2.91 57.52 4.75
CA GLY A 35 -2.47 56.75 3.58
C GLY A 35 -1.52 55.58 3.88
N GLY A 36 -1.59 54.58 3.01
CA GLY A 36 -0.68 53.45 2.98
C GLY A 36 -0.98 52.59 1.75
N GLN A 37 -0.33 52.90 0.62
CA GLN A 37 -0.36 52.05 -0.57
C GLN A 37 0.28 50.69 -0.26
N ARG A 38 -0.14 49.68 -1.05
CA ARG A 38 0.54 48.39 -1.32
C ARG A 38 0.25 47.26 -0.33
N ARG A 39 -0.65 46.36 -0.71
CA ARG A 39 -0.29 45.18 -1.51
C ARG A 39 -1.55 44.39 -1.81
N ASP A 40 -1.74 44.15 -3.09
CA ASP A 40 -2.62 43.18 -3.69
C ASP A 40 -2.30 41.78 -3.11
N SER A 41 -2.81 41.48 -1.92
CA SER A 41 -2.73 40.14 -1.35
C SER A 41 -3.80 39.32 -2.05
N LYS A 42 -3.46 38.92 -3.28
CA LYS A 42 -4.08 37.84 -4.06
C LYS A 42 -4.78 36.90 -3.10
N ARG A 43 -6.11 36.84 -3.24
CA ARG A 43 -6.95 35.74 -2.77
C ARG A 43 -6.17 34.44 -3.00
N ARG A 44 -5.48 33.95 -1.96
CA ARG A 44 -5.00 32.58 -1.91
C ARG A 44 -6.27 31.77 -1.78
N SER A 45 -6.90 31.55 -2.93
CA SER A 45 -7.78 30.41 -3.15
C SER A 45 -7.07 29.25 -2.51
N SER A 46 -7.61 28.81 -1.38
CA SER A 46 -7.18 27.63 -0.68
C SER A 46 -7.30 26.50 -1.69
N ARG A 47 -6.20 26.22 -2.39
CA ARG A 47 -5.96 24.93 -3.03
C ARG A 47 -5.96 23.94 -1.89
N ARG A 48 -7.17 23.52 -1.51
CA ARG A 48 -7.40 22.38 -0.64
C ARG A 48 -6.62 21.27 -1.33
N PRO A 49 -5.55 20.74 -0.72
CA PRO A 49 -4.76 19.71 -1.37
C PRO A 49 -5.74 18.62 -1.78
N GLU A 50 -5.80 18.39 -3.09
CA GLU A 50 -6.61 17.35 -3.68
C GLU A 50 -6.20 16.08 -2.96
N ARG A 51 -7.15 15.51 -2.21
CA ARG A 51 -6.87 14.45 -1.25
C ARG A 51 -6.29 13.31 -2.07
N GLU A 52 -4.99 13.06 -1.93
CA GLU A 52 -4.29 12.05 -2.71
C GLU A 52 -5.12 10.77 -2.73
N PRO A 53 -5.30 10.13 -3.91
CA PRO A 53 -6.12 8.94 -4.02
C PRO A 53 -5.62 7.93 -2.99
N ARG A 54 -6.52 7.46 -2.13
CA ARG A 54 -6.16 6.47 -1.13
C ARG A 54 -5.67 5.22 -1.85
N GLU A 55 -4.38 4.95 -1.72
CA GLU A 55 -3.72 3.79 -2.34
C GLU A 55 -4.35 2.46 -1.91
N PHE A 56 -4.95 2.44 -0.73
CA PHE A 56 -5.58 1.26 -0.15
C PHE A 56 -7.09 1.43 0.00
N GLU A 57 -7.84 0.44 -0.51
CA GLU A 57 -9.25 0.24 -0.16
C GLU A 57 -9.32 -0.37 1.24
N GLN A 58 -10.25 0.11 2.07
CA GLN A 58 -10.43 -0.36 3.44
C GLN A 58 -11.82 -0.99 3.62
N ARG A 59 -11.89 -2.14 4.30
CA ARG A 59 -13.15 -2.80 4.66
C ARG A 59 -13.16 -3.19 6.13
N ILE A 60 -14.29 -2.95 6.79
CA ILE A 60 -14.49 -3.31 8.20
C ILE A 60 -14.97 -4.76 8.26
N LEU A 61 -14.25 -5.60 9.01
CA LEU A 61 -14.64 -6.99 9.28
C LEU A 61 -15.61 -7.09 10.45
N ASP A 62 -15.29 -6.38 11.52
CA ASP A 62 -16.04 -6.41 12.77
C ASP A 62 -16.03 -5.03 13.45
N LEU A 63 -17.22 -4.64 13.90
CA LEU A 63 -17.45 -3.42 14.67
C LEU A 63 -18.21 -3.82 15.94
N ALA A 64 -17.56 -3.72 17.10
CA ALA A 64 -18.16 -4.11 18.36
C ALA A 64 -18.01 -3.00 19.40
N ARG A 65 -19.07 -2.76 20.17
CA ARG A 65 -18.96 -1.97 21.40
C ARG A 65 -18.43 -2.86 22.53
N VAL A 66 -17.40 -2.42 23.22
CA VAL A 66 -16.81 -3.09 24.38
C VAL A 66 -16.90 -2.18 25.59
N THR A 67 -17.26 -2.72 26.75
CA THR A 67 -17.61 -1.92 27.93
C THR A 67 -16.83 -2.39 29.15
N ARG A 68 -16.27 -1.45 29.91
CA ARG A 68 -15.72 -1.70 31.24
C ARG A 68 -16.69 -1.14 32.28
N VAL A 69 -17.05 -1.97 33.26
CA VAL A 69 -17.86 -1.55 34.41
C VAL A 69 -16.94 -0.92 35.46
N THR A 70 -17.39 0.18 36.07
CA THR A 70 -16.73 0.92 37.14
C THR A 70 -17.76 1.32 38.19
N THR A 71 -17.33 1.78 39.37
CA THR A 71 -18.22 2.22 40.45
C THR A 71 -19.16 3.35 40.01
N GLY A 72 -18.73 4.22 39.09
CA GLY A 72 -19.53 5.30 38.51
C GLY A 72 -20.31 4.93 37.24
N GLY A 73 -20.41 3.63 36.90
CA GLY A 73 -21.18 3.15 35.76
C GLY A 73 -20.35 2.46 34.66
N LYS A 74 -20.90 2.41 33.45
CA LYS A 74 -20.37 1.65 32.32
C LYS A 74 -19.62 2.56 31.34
N ARG A 75 -18.30 2.42 31.25
CA ARG A 75 -17.48 3.12 30.24
C ARG A 75 -17.35 2.28 28.98
N MET A 76 -18.01 2.70 27.91
CA MET A 76 -17.95 2.03 26.61
C MET A 76 -16.81 2.56 25.72
N ARG A 77 -16.36 1.70 24.81
CA ARG A 77 -15.40 1.97 23.72
C ARG A 77 -15.80 1.16 22.50
N PHE A 78 -15.32 1.54 21.32
CA PHE A 78 -15.56 0.80 20.09
C PHE A 78 -14.30 0.06 19.67
N ARG A 79 -14.41 -1.24 19.43
CA ARG A 79 -13.37 -2.08 18.83
C ARG A 79 -13.68 -2.26 17.37
N VAL A 80 -12.68 -2.07 16.52
CA VAL A 80 -12.79 -2.22 15.07
C VAL A 80 -11.70 -3.15 14.58
N ALA A 81 -12.10 -4.20 13.87
CA ALA A 81 -11.21 -5.04 13.07
C ALA A 81 -11.37 -4.63 11.61
N LEU A 82 -10.27 -4.20 10.98
CA LEU A 82 -10.27 -3.62 9.64
C LEU A 82 -9.19 -4.28 8.78
N VAL A 83 -9.50 -4.44 7.49
CA VAL A 83 -8.58 -4.93 6.47
C VAL A 83 -8.36 -3.82 5.45
N ILE A 84 -7.12 -3.68 4.99
CA ILE A 84 -6.74 -2.82 3.88
C ILE A 84 -6.19 -3.66 2.74
N GLY A 85 -6.33 -3.20 1.50
CA GLY A 85 -5.65 -3.80 0.35
C GLY A 85 -5.72 -2.94 -0.91
N ASP A 86 -4.80 -3.21 -1.85
CA ASP A 86 -4.65 -2.47 -3.10
C ASP A 86 -5.16 -3.24 -4.33
N LYS A 87 -5.77 -4.42 -4.13
CA LYS A 87 -6.19 -5.37 -5.20
C LYS A 87 -5.05 -5.82 -6.12
N LYS A 88 -3.80 -5.59 -5.75
CA LYS A 88 -2.60 -5.95 -6.51
C LYS A 88 -1.72 -6.93 -5.72
N GLY A 89 -2.32 -7.69 -4.82
CA GLY A 89 -1.62 -8.65 -3.98
C GLY A 89 -1.03 -8.07 -2.70
N ARG A 90 -1.34 -6.82 -2.29
CA ARG A 90 -0.95 -6.33 -0.95
C ARG A 90 -2.16 -6.18 -0.05
N VAL A 91 -2.08 -6.79 1.13
CA VAL A 91 -3.15 -6.76 2.14
C VAL A 91 -2.61 -6.57 3.54
N GLY A 92 -3.39 -5.91 4.39
CA GLY A 92 -3.02 -5.70 5.79
C GLY A 92 -4.21 -5.76 6.72
N PHE A 93 -3.97 -6.08 7.99
CA PHE A 93 -5.00 -6.21 9.01
C PHE A 93 -4.65 -5.51 10.30
N GLY A 94 -5.64 -4.82 10.87
CA GLY A 94 -5.53 -4.05 12.10
C GLY A 94 -6.70 -4.30 13.04
N VAL A 95 -6.43 -4.23 14.34
CA VAL A 95 -7.46 -4.28 15.38
C VAL A 95 -7.17 -3.20 16.41
N ALA A 96 -7.99 -2.16 16.41
CA ALA A 96 -7.85 -1.05 17.35
C ALA A 96 -9.13 -0.80 18.16
N LYS A 97 -8.95 -0.10 19.28
CA LYS A 97 -10.04 0.39 20.13
C LYS A 97 -9.98 1.91 20.27
N GLY A 98 -11.14 2.56 20.20
CA GLY A 98 -11.29 4.00 20.32
C GLY A 98 -12.42 4.40 21.28
N THR A 99 -12.42 5.66 21.70
CA THR A 99 -13.57 6.28 22.39
C THR A 99 -14.75 6.44 21.44
N ASP A 100 -14.45 6.84 20.21
CA ASP A 100 -15.39 6.95 19.10
C ASP A 100 -15.04 5.94 17.98
N VAL A 101 -16.03 5.62 17.15
CA VAL A 101 -15.91 4.71 16.00
C VAL A 101 -14.92 5.25 14.99
N GLN A 102 -14.95 6.55 14.66
CA GLN A 102 -14.04 7.12 13.66
C GLN A 102 -12.58 7.06 14.12
N LEU A 103 -12.33 7.41 15.38
CA LEU A 103 -11.01 7.30 16.00
C LEU A 103 -10.51 5.85 16.03
N ALA A 104 -11.40 4.88 16.28
CA ALA A 104 -11.05 3.46 16.24
C ALA A 104 -10.68 2.99 14.83
N ILE A 105 -11.43 3.42 13.80
CA ILE A 105 -11.15 3.12 12.39
C ILE A 105 -9.78 3.67 11.99
N GLN A 106 -9.49 4.94 12.30
CA GLN A 106 -8.20 5.57 11.98
C GLN A 106 -7.02 4.84 12.63
N LYS A 107 -7.13 4.49 13.93
CA LYS A 107 -6.09 3.71 14.63
C LYS A 107 -5.92 2.33 14.01
N SER A 108 -7.01 1.68 13.62
CA SER A 108 -6.98 0.37 12.99
C SER A 108 -6.33 0.43 11.62
N PHE A 109 -6.63 1.46 10.82
CA PHE A 109 -6.01 1.72 9.52
C PHE A 109 -4.48 1.90 9.64
N HIS A 110 -4.01 2.74 10.57
CA HIS A 110 -2.57 2.91 10.82
C HIS A 110 -1.88 1.65 11.35
N GLN A 111 -2.60 0.77 12.03
CA GLN A 111 -2.06 -0.53 12.41
C GLN A 111 -1.99 -1.49 11.22
N ALA A 112 -3.02 -1.51 10.38
CA ALA A 112 -3.07 -2.34 9.18
C ALA A 112 -1.97 -1.95 8.17
N GLN A 113 -1.69 -0.65 8.02
CA GLN A 113 -0.59 -0.15 7.17
C GLN A 113 0.78 -0.66 7.59
N ARG A 114 1.00 -0.83 8.91
CA ARG A 114 2.26 -1.37 9.44
C ARG A 114 2.38 -2.88 9.25
N ASN A 115 1.24 -3.57 9.14
CA ASN A 115 1.14 -5.02 9.02
C ASN A 115 0.70 -5.40 7.60
N LEU A 116 1.39 -4.88 6.59
CA LEU A 116 1.17 -5.25 5.19
C LEU A 116 1.90 -6.54 4.86
N VAL A 117 1.21 -7.43 4.17
CA VAL A 117 1.72 -8.69 3.61
C VAL A 117 1.55 -8.64 2.10
N THR A 118 2.61 -8.99 1.39
CA THR A 118 2.59 -9.18 -0.07
C THR A 118 2.26 -10.63 -0.36
N LEU A 119 1.37 -10.86 -1.32
CA LEU A 119 0.89 -12.18 -1.70
C LEU A 119 1.52 -12.65 -2.99
N ASP A 120 1.89 -13.91 -2.97
CA ASP A 120 2.38 -14.65 -4.12
C ASP A 120 1.19 -15.19 -4.93
N LEU A 121 0.84 -14.48 -6.00
CA LEU A 121 -0.27 -14.84 -6.87
C LEU A 121 0.23 -15.34 -8.24
N VAL A 122 -0.36 -16.43 -8.71
CA VAL A 122 -0.13 -17.00 -10.05
C VAL A 122 -1.43 -16.91 -10.81
N GLU A 123 -1.46 -16.10 -11.86
CA GLU A 123 -2.62 -15.92 -12.76
C GLU A 123 -3.96 -15.64 -12.03
N GLY A 124 -3.91 -14.98 -10.87
CA GLY A 124 -5.10 -14.62 -10.09
C GLY A 124 -5.56 -15.68 -9.06
N THR A 125 -4.78 -16.77 -8.88
CA THR A 125 -4.98 -17.78 -7.82
C THR A 125 -3.68 -18.03 -7.03
N PHE A 126 -3.74 -18.94 -6.05
CA PHE A 126 -2.59 -19.33 -5.23
C PHE A 126 -1.77 -20.48 -5.84
N PRO A 127 -0.47 -20.61 -5.53
CA PRO A 127 0.36 -21.66 -6.14
C PRO A 127 0.03 -23.08 -5.66
N HIS A 128 -0.28 -23.26 -4.38
CA HIS A 128 -0.56 -24.56 -3.77
C HIS A 128 -1.56 -24.42 -2.61
N ARG A 129 -2.09 -25.57 -2.17
CA ARG A 129 -2.99 -25.65 -1.00
C ARG A 129 -2.21 -25.30 0.27
N GLN A 130 -2.76 -24.43 1.09
CA GLN A 130 -2.19 -24.07 2.38
C GLN A 130 -3.21 -24.10 3.51
N GLU A 131 -2.71 -24.38 4.70
CA GLU A 131 -3.48 -24.38 5.93
C GLU A 131 -2.87 -23.36 6.90
N GLY A 132 -3.69 -22.62 7.62
CA GLY A 132 -3.24 -21.68 8.63
C GLY A 132 -4.03 -21.80 9.90
N GLN A 133 -3.38 -21.56 11.04
CA GLN A 133 -3.98 -21.73 12.35
C GLN A 133 -3.69 -20.54 13.25
N PHE A 134 -4.73 -20.02 13.89
CA PHE A 134 -4.57 -19.04 14.95
C PHE A 134 -5.56 -19.30 16.09
N GLY A 135 -5.04 -19.76 17.23
CA GLY A 135 -5.84 -20.23 18.35
C GLY A 135 -6.71 -21.43 17.93
N ALA A 136 -8.03 -21.32 18.13
CA ALA A 136 -9.01 -22.35 17.77
C ALA A 136 -9.59 -22.19 16.34
N ALA A 137 -9.08 -21.25 15.54
CA ALA A 137 -9.52 -21.06 14.16
C ALA A 137 -8.50 -21.67 13.20
N ASN A 138 -8.96 -22.60 12.37
CA ASN A 138 -8.18 -23.23 11.32
C ASN A 138 -8.77 -22.84 9.96
N VAL A 139 -7.93 -22.46 9.01
CA VAL A 139 -8.37 -22.09 7.66
C VAL A 139 -7.62 -22.91 6.65
N ILE A 140 -8.34 -23.33 5.61
CA ILE A 140 -7.78 -24.03 4.46
C ILE A 140 -8.00 -23.15 3.25
N ILE A 141 -6.93 -22.91 2.49
CA ILE A 141 -6.94 -22.20 1.22
C ILE A 141 -6.54 -23.19 0.13
N MET A 142 -7.41 -23.35 -0.86
CA MET A 142 -7.19 -24.22 -2.02
C MET A 142 -7.23 -23.39 -3.30
N PRO A 143 -6.24 -23.56 -4.20
CA PRO A 143 -6.27 -22.92 -5.50
C PRO A 143 -7.44 -23.45 -6.32
N ALA A 144 -7.94 -22.62 -7.25
CA ALA A 144 -9.10 -22.93 -8.05
C ALA A 144 -8.85 -22.60 -9.52
N PRO A 145 -9.49 -23.32 -10.47
CA PRO A 145 -9.41 -22.99 -11.88
C PRO A 145 -10.09 -21.65 -12.18
N LYS A 146 -9.65 -21.01 -13.27
CA LYS A 146 -10.17 -19.72 -13.73
C LYS A 146 -11.69 -19.76 -13.91
N GLY A 147 -12.39 -18.75 -13.40
CA GLY A 147 -13.85 -18.63 -13.49
C GLY A 147 -14.63 -19.29 -12.34
N THR A 148 -13.94 -19.79 -11.32
CA THR A 148 -14.57 -20.30 -10.09
C THR A 148 -15.12 -19.16 -9.22
N GLY A 149 -14.46 -18.00 -9.25
CA GLY A 149 -14.69 -16.87 -8.38
C GLY A 149 -14.21 -17.09 -6.94
N LEU A 150 -14.47 -16.11 -6.09
CA LEU A 150 -14.15 -16.14 -4.65
C LEU A 150 -15.19 -16.95 -3.86
N LYS A 151 -14.95 -18.25 -3.67
CA LYS A 151 -15.76 -19.13 -2.80
C LYS A 151 -15.15 -19.19 -1.41
N SER A 152 -15.55 -18.24 -0.56
CA SER A 152 -14.92 -18.06 0.75
C SER A 152 -15.88 -17.68 1.88
N GLY A 153 -15.47 -18.03 3.11
CA GLY A 153 -16.16 -17.62 4.33
C GLY A 153 -16.03 -16.12 4.58
N GLY A 154 -17.01 -15.49 5.23
CA GLY A 154 -17.17 -14.02 5.23
C GLY A 154 -15.92 -13.20 5.63
N ALA A 155 -15.15 -13.62 6.63
CA ALA A 155 -13.93 -12.92 7.01
C ALA A 155 -12.79 -13.09 5.99
N MET A 156 -12.60 -14.31 5.47
CA MET A 156 -11.60 -14.59 4.43
C MET A 156 -11.96 -13.90 3.12
N ARG A 157 -13.25 -13.85 2.78
CA ARG A 157 -13.74 -13.21 1.55
C ARG A 157 -13.31 -11.77 1.45
N VAL A 158 -13.48 -11.00 2.52
CA VAL A 158 -13.08 -9.59 2.54
C VAL A 158 -11.57 -9.43 2.38
N ILE A 159 -10.77 -10.34 2.95
CA ILE A 159 -9.31 -10.31 2.83
C ILE A 159 -8.88 -10.64 1.39
N LEU A 160 -9.41 -11.72 0.82
CA LEU A 160 -9.04 -12.20 -0.52
C LEU A 160 -9.55 -11.29 -1.64
N ASP A 161 -10.69 -10.64 -1.46
CA ASP A 161 -11.23 -9.64 -2.38
C ASP A 161 -10.35 -8.38 -2.40
N LEU A 162 -9.92 -7.89 -1.23
CA LEU A 162 -9.00 -6.76 -1.13
C LEU A 162 -7.58 -7.08 -1.60
N ALA A 163 -7.18 -8.35 -1.53
CA ALA A 163 -5.97 -8.85 -2.15
C ALA A 163 -5.99 -8.82 -3.68
N GLY A 164 -7.19 -8.87 -4.28
CA GLY A 164 -7.33 -9.03 -5.73
C GLY A 164 -7.21 -10.48 -6.20
N VAL A 165 -7.44 -11.46 -5.32
CA VAL A 165 -7.51 -12.88 -5.71
C VAL A 165 -8.84 -13.11 -6.42
N SER A 166 -8.79 -13.63 -7.64
CA SER A 166 -10.01 -13.83 -8.45
C SER A 166 -10.66 -15.18 -8.17
N ASP A 167 -9.85 -16.24 -8.13
CA ASP A 167 -10.32 -17.62 -8.08
C ASP A 167 -9.69 -18.36 -6.89
N VAL A 168 -10.52 -18.72 -5.91
CA VAL A 168 -10.07 -19.48 -4.73
C VAL A 168 -11.22 -20.17 -4.03
N VAL A 169 -10.95 -21.36 -3.51
CA VAL A 169 -11.86 -22.08 -2.62
C VAL A 169 -11.26 -22.11 -1.23
N THR A 170 -12.02 -21.66 -0.24
CA THR A 170 -11.55 -21.68 1.16
C THR A 170 -12.57 -22.32 2.07
N LYS A 171 -12.07 -22.90 3.17
CA LYS A 171 -12.91 -23.45 4.23
C LYS A 171 -12.37 -23.01 5.58
N ILE A 172 -13.29 -22.59 6.45
CA ILE A 172 -13.00 -22.35 7.87
C ILE A 172 -13.38 -23.63 8.62
N LEU A 173 -12.45 -24.15 9.41
CA LEU A 173 -12.62 -25.27 10.32
C LEU A 173 -12.48 -24.77 11.77
N GLY A 174 -13.27 -25.33 12.69
CA GLY A 174 -13.26 -24.92 14.10
C GLY A 174 -14.00 -23.60 14.34
N SER A 175 -13.30 -22.60 14.90
CA SER A 175 -13.93 -21.36 15.38
C SER A 175 -14.32 -20.39 14.26
N LYS A 176 -15.51 -19.78 14.39
CA LYS A 176 -16.07 -18.77 13.48
C LYS A 176 -15.72 -17.32 13.88
N ASN A 177 -14.84 -17.11 14.86
CA ASN A 177 -14.47 -15.77 15.30
C ASN A 177 -13.68 -15.02 14.21
N LYS A 178 -14.25 -13.94 13.68
CA LYS A 178 -13.71 -13.16 12.55
C LYS A 178 -12.26 -12.70 12.75
N ILE A 179 -11.88 -12.31 13.97
CA ILE A 179 -10.52 -11.82 14.24
C ILE A 179 -9.51 -12.96 14.18
N ASN A 180 -9.85 -14.12 14.72
CA ASN A 180 -8.96 -15.27 14.69
C ASN A 180 -8.89 -15.86 13.29
N VAL A 181 -10.01 -15.93 12.58
CA VAL A 181 -10.04 -16.34 11.16
C VAL A 181 -9.19 -15.40 10.32
N ALA A 182 -9.28 -14.09 10.51
CA ALA A 182 -8.43 -13.14 9.80
C ALA A 182 -6.95 -13.42 10.07
N LYS A 183 -6.55 -13.53 11.34
CA LYS A 183 -5.16 -13.84 11.70
C LYS A 183 -4.66 -15.17 11.15
N ALA A 184 -5.47 -16.23 11.23
CA ALA A 184 -5.16 -17.54 10.64
C ALA A 184 -5.02 -17.45 9.10
N THR A 185 -5.78 -16.56 8.46
CA THR A 185 -5.65 -16.29 7.02
C THR A 185 -4.30 -15.63 6.72
N PHE A 186 -3.89 -14.61 7.48
CA PHE A 186 -2.58 -13.98 7.29
C PHE A 186 -1.43 -14.95 7.57
N ASP A 187 -1.57 -15.86 8.53
CA ASP A 187 -0.62 -16.94 8.77
C ASP A 187 -0.50 -17.87 7.54
N ALA A 188 -1.62 -18.39 7.03
CA ALA A 188 -1.63 -19.22 5.82
C ALA A 188 -1.00 -18.51 4.60
N LEU A 189 -1.31 -17.22 4.41
CA LEU A 189 -0.81 -16.43 3.30
C LEU A 189 0.70 -16.15 3.40
N SER A 190 1.23 -16.02 4.62
CA SER A 190 2.66 -15.78 4.85
C SER A 190 3.51 -17.02 4.60
N GLN A 191 2.92 -18.22 4.67
CA GLN A 191 3.59 -19.50 4.44
C GLN A 191 3.53 -19.95 2.98
N MET A 192 2.77 -19.27 2.13
CA MET A 192 2.78 -19.55 0.70
C MET A 192 4.11 -19.11 0.09
N VAL A 193 4.68 -20.00 -0.71
CA VAL A 193 5.91 -19.77 -1.46
C VAL A 193 5.68 -20.19 -2.91
N ILE A 194 6.11 -19.37 -3.86
CA ILE A 194 6.19 -19.79 -5.25
C ILE A 194 7.35 -20.78 -5.38
N PRO A 195 7.15 -22.03 -5.81
CA PRO A 195 8.28 -22.91 -6.09
C PRO A 195 9.12 -22.26 -7.20
N GLU A 196 10.38 -21.96 -6.90
CA GLU A 196 11.26 -21.13 -7.74
C GLU A 196 11.49 -21.66 -9.17
N GLY A 197 11.06 -22.88 -9.47
CA GLY A 197 11.25 -23.57 -10.74
C GLY A 197 10.22 -23.33 -11.85
N THR A 198 9.20 -22.47 -11.69
CA THR A 198 8.18 -22.27 -12.76
C THR A 198 8.18 -20.89 -13.41
N LEU A 199 8.77 -19.87 -12.79
CA LEU A 199 8.76 -18.49 -13.32
C LEU A 199 10.15 -17.95 -13.69
N THR A 200 11.23 -18.61 -13.28
CA THR A 200 12.59 -18.07 -13.45
C THR A 200 13.32 -18.64 -14.67
N ASP A 201 12.86 -19.73 -15.29
CA ASP A 201 13.59 -20.34 -16.42
C ASP A 201 13.55 -19.51 -17.71
N SER A 202 12.59 -18.60 -17.87
CA SER A 202 12.52 -17.70 -19.02
C SER A 202 13.30 -16.40 -18.79
N GLU A 203 13.17 -15.79 -17.61
CA GLU A 203 13.80 -14.50 -17.29
C GLU A 203 15.24 -14.63 -16.78
N SER A 204 15.55 -15.65 -15.97
CA SER A 204 16.92 -15.89 -15.48
C SER A 204 17.81 -16.44 -16.59
N ASN A 205 17.28 -17.28 -17.48
CA ASN A 205 18.02 -17.81 -18.62
C ASN A 205 18.23 -16.73 -19.69
N ALA A 206 17.30 -15.76 -19.85
CA ALA A 206 17.52 -14.58 -20.67
C ALA A 206 18.64 -13.67 -20.11
N LYS A 207 18.66 -13.41 -18.79
CA LYS A 207 19.75 -12.66 -18.13
C LYS A 207 21.09 -13.40 -18.18
N LYS A 208 21.09 -14.73 -18.02
CA LYS A 208 22.29 -15.59 -18.11
C LYS A 208 22.82 -15.70 -19.54
N ARG A 209 21.94 -15.71 -20.55
CA ARG A 209 22.28 -15.65 -21.99
C ARG A 209 22.79 -14.27 -22.40
N GLN A 210 22.23 -13.19 -21.87
CA GLN A 210 22.72 -11.83 -22.09
C GLN A 210 24.10 -11.61 -21.45
N ALA A 211 24.32 -12.12 -20.23
CA ALA A 211 25.62 -12.07 -19.56
C ALA A 211 26.70 -12.91 -20.27
N LYS A 212 26.36 -14.10 -20.81
CA LYS A 212 27.26 -14.89 -21.67
C LYS A 212 27.63 -14.14 -22.96
N ARG A 213 26.64 -13.55 -23.65
CA ARG A 213 26.87 -12.75 -24.87
C ARG A 213 27.78 -11.54 -24.65
N THR A 214 27.68 -10.86 -23.50
CA THR A 214 28.59 -9.74 -23.17
C THR A 214 29.99 -10.20 -22.78
N GLN A 215 30.14 -11.41 -22.23
CA GLN A 215 31.44 -12.00 -21.92
C GLN A 215 32.15 -12.51 -23.17
N ASP A 216 31.42 -13.11 -24.12
CA ASP A 216 31.96 -13.54 -25.42
C ASP A 216 32.38 -12.33 -26.27
N ALA A 217 31.59 -11.25 -26.28
CA ALA A 217 31.98 -9.99 -26.94
C ALA A 217 33.25 -9.36 -26.33
N LYS A 218 33.42 -9.42 -25.00
CA LYS A 218 34.64 -8.97 -24.32
C LYS A 218 35.84 -9.90 -24.54
N LYS A 219 35.62 -11.18 -24.86
CA LYS A 219 36.69 -12.15 -25.16
C LYS A 219 37.22 -11.99 -26.59
N VAL A 220 36.35 -11.67 -27.56
CA VAL A 220 36.73 -11.41 -28.96
C VAL A 220 37.52 -10.10 -29.11
N VAL A 221 37.20 -9.07 -28.32
CA VAL A 221 37.96 -7.79 -28.31
C VAL A 221 39.32 -7.91 -27.59
N LYS A 222 39.50 -8.92 -26.73
CA LYS A 222 40.77 -9.16 -26.01
C LYS A 222 41.72 -10.11 -26.75
N SER A 223 41.23 -10.89 -27.71
CA SER A 223 42.04 -11.73 -28.60
C SER A 223 42.62 -11.00 -29.81
N SER A 224 42.19 -9.77 -30.10
CA SER A 224 42.77 -8.94 -31.17
C SER A 224 43.90 -8.00 -30.69
N ALA A 225 44.33 -8.11 -29.43
CA ALA A 225 45.37 -7.23 -28.88
C ALA A 225 46.45 -7.98 -28.10
N LYS A 226 47.39 -8.64 -28.81
CA LYS A 226 48.84 -8.73 -28.46
C LYS A 226 49.66 -9.40 -29.61
N PRO A 227 51.01 -9.27 -29.67
CA PRO A 227 51.77 -8.24 -30.39
C PRO A 227 52.90 -8.82 -31.31
N GLU A 228 53.50 -8.01 -32.18
CA GLU A 228 54.82 -8.26 -32.82
C GLU A 228 55.61 -6.94 -32.85
N ALA A 229 56.94 -6.83 -32.79
CA ALA A 229 58.04 -7.54 -32.13
C ALA A 229 59.31 -6.66 -32.28
N LYS A 230 60.20 -6.71 -31.26
CA LYS A 230 61.68 -6.50 -31.28
C LYS A 230 62.31 -5.12 -31.63
N LYS A 231 63.22 -4.71 -30.73
CA LYS A 231 64.29 -3.67 -30.89
C LYS A 231 65.31 -4.06 -31.97
N PRO A 232 66.06 -3.09 -32.51
CA PRO A 232 67.46 -2.98 -32.09
C PRO A 232 67.91 -1.54 -31.77
N ALA A 233 69.06 -1.44 -31.08
CA ALA A 233 69.69 -0.23 -30.60
C ALA A 233 70.32 0.62 -31.73
N VAL A 234 70.50 1.94 -31.49
CA VAL A 234 71.78 2.71 -31.58
C VAL A 234 71.53 4.25 -31.71
N LYS A 235 72.35 5.02 -30.97
CA LYS A 235 72.76 6.46 -31.08
C LYS A 235 71.94 7.61 -30.41
N LYS A 236 72.58 8.19 -29.37
CA LYS A 236 72.60 9.63 -28.95
C LYS A 236 73.06 10.53 -30.14
N PRO A 237 72.89 11.89 -30.18
CA PRO A 237 72.87 12.84 -29.05
C PRO A 237 71.96 14.12 -29.16
N GLU A 238 71.97 14.91 -28.07
CA GLU A 238 71.83 16.39 -27.94
C GLU A 238 70.57 17.17 -28.40
N ALA A 239 69.89 17.86 -27.46
CA ALA A 239 69.92 19.34 -27.30
C ALA A 239 68.95 19.89 -26.21
N LYS A 240 69.53 20.65 -25.27
CA LYS A 240 69.07 21.88 -24.55
C LYS A 240 67.62 22.36 -24.82
N LYS A 241 66.77 22.70 -23.84
CA LYS A 241 66.71 23.89 -22.92
C LYS A 241 65.30 23.76 -22.27
N SER A 242 64.93 24.23 -21.08
CA SER A 242 65.39 25.29 -20.20
C SER A 242 64.47 25.29 -18.97
N ALA A 243 65.02 25.64 -17.80
CA ALA A 243 64.41 26.48 -16.74
C ALA A 243 63.16 25.93 -16.02
N GLU A 244 62.94 26.03 -14.71
CA GLU A 244 63.63 26.61 -13.56
C GLU A 244 62.80 26.19 -12.32
N LYS A 245 63.46 26.10 -11.16
CA LYS A 245 62.93 25.69 -9.84
C LYS A 245 62.11 26.85 -9.20
N PRO A 246 61.74 26.86 -7.88
CA PRO A 246 61.71 25.83 -6.84
C PRO A 246 60.42 25.81 -5.98
N ALA A 247 60.44 24.85 -5.05
CA ALA A 247 59.58 24.62 -3.89
C ALA A 247 59.31 25.82 -2.96
N THR A 248 58.22 25.68 -2.18
CA THR A 248 58.22 26.01 -0.75
C THR A 248 57.33 25.02 0.01
N ASP A 249 57.96 24.33 0.96
CA ASP A 249 57.40 23.66 2.13
C ASP A 249 56.42 24.54 2.91
N VAL A 250 55.55 23.93 3.73
CA VAL A 250 55.51 24.11 5.20
C VAL A 250 54.38 23.26 5.82
N LYS A 251 54.80 22.35 6.71
CA LYS A 251 54.03 21.67 7.77
C LYS A 251 53.06 22.61 8.52
N LYS A 252 52.00 22.06 9.13
CA LYS A 252 51.89 21.82 10.60
C LYS A 252 50.42 21.80 11.08
N ALA A 253 50.21 20.93 12.07
CA ALA A 253 49.13 20.85 13.07
C ALA A 253 47.79 20.25 12.63
#